data_AF-A0A4U2E1W4-F1
#
_entry.id   AF-A0A4U2E1W4-F1
#
_cell.length_a   1.000
_cell.length_b   1.000
_cell.length_c   1.000
_cell.angle_alpha   90.00
_cell.angle_beta   90.00
_cell.angle_gamma   90.00
#
_symmetry.space_group_name_H-M   'P 1'
#
loop_
_entity.id
_entity.type
_entity.pdbx_description
1 polymer ?
#
loop_
_entity_poly.entity_id
_entity_poly.type
_entity_poly.pdbx_seq_one_letter_code
_entity_poly.pdbx_strand_id
1 'polypeptide(L)'
;MAYRETSLWNELNELRCLLAFKKLESLGFPRGKQSEFSRDISQKSGLEVGNISAKICNYKSVAGVNNESNASANTKQLYSQYGHKSIAELEELITLHERA
;
A
#
# COMPACT_ATOMS: atom_id res chain seq x y z
N MET A 1 14.97 2.19 2.74
CA MET A 1 14.07 3.10 1.98
C MET A 1 14.21 4.50 2.54
N ALA A 2 14.10 5.55 1.70
CA ALA A 2 14.24 6.93 2.15
C ALA A 2 12.98 7.73 1.80
N TYR A 3 12.35 8.35 2.79
CA TYR A 3 11.15 9.16 2.62
C TYR A 3 11.47 10.63 2.90
N ARG A 4 10.69 11.55 2.33
CA ARG A 4 10.83 12.98 2.63
C ARG A 4 10.35 13.24 4.05
N GLU A 5 11.15 13.91 4.87
CA GLU A 5 10.80 14.21 6.27
C GLU A 5 9.52 15.05 6.41
N THR A 6 9.23 15.90 5.43
CA THR A 6 8.02 16.73 5.38
C THR A 6 6.79 15.98 4.90
N SER A 7 6.91 14.69 4.59
CA SER A 7 5.82 13.86 4.08
C SER A 7 5.39 12.85 5.13
N LEU A 8 4.08 12.59 5.20
CA LEU A 8 3.52 11.49 6.00
C LEU A 8 3.74 10.10 5.35
N TRP A 9 4.45 10.02 4.23
CA TRP A 9 4.86 8.74 3.65
C TRP A 9 6.01 8.14 4.46
N ASN A 10 5.82 6.89 4.87
CA ASN A 10 6.80 6.06 5.54
C ASN A 10 6.53 4.59 5.19
N GLU A 11 7.37 3.69 5.70
CA GLU A 11 7.26 2.26 5.43
C GLU A 11 5.92 1.66 5.92
N LEU A 12 5.44 2.06 7.09
CA LEU A 12 4.14 1.61 7.62
C LEU A 12 2.98 1.96 6.66
N ASN A 13 2.96 3.17 6.11
CA ASN A 13 1.92 3.60 5.17
C ASN A 13 2.05 2.94 3.79
N GLU A 14 3.27 2.62 3.35
CA GLU A 14 3.51 1.79 2.17
C GLU A 14 3.02 0.35 2.39
N LEU A 15 3.29 -0.26 3.55
CA LEU A 15 2.79 -1.59 3.94
C LEU A 15 1.26 -1.65 3.98
N ARG A 16 0.61 -0.63 4.55
CA ARG A 16 -0.86 -0.52 4.55
C ARG A 16 -1.43 -0.53 3.12
N CYS A 17 -0.79 0.19 2.19
CA CYS A 17 -1.18 0.19 0.78
C CYS A 17 -0.95 -1.15 0.09
N LEU A 18 0.18 -1.82 0.38
CA LEU A 18 0.47 -3.17 -0.12
C LEU A 18 -0.57 -4.19 0.38
N LEU A 19 -0.93 -4.14 1.66
CA LEU A 19 -1.97 -4.99 2.25
C LEU A 19 -3.32 -4.77 1.56
N ALA A 20 -3.71 -3.51 1.33
CA ALA A 20 -4.94 -3.20 0.60
C ALA A 20 -4.91 -3.75 -0.83
N PHE A 21 -3.78 -3.65 -1.53
CA PHE A 21 -3.60 -4.29 -2.83
C PHE A 21 -3.82 -5.82 -2.75
N LYS A 22 -3.18 -6.51 -1.79
CA LYS A 22 -3.34 -7.97 -1.61
C LYS A 22 -4.77 -8.38 -1.31
N LYS A 23 -5.47 -7.61 -0.47
CA LYS A 23 -6.91 -7.83 -0.19
C LYS A 23 -7.78 -7.60 -1.43
N LEU A 24 -7.45 -6.62 -2.26
CA LEU A 24 -8.17 -6.40 -3.53
C LEU A 24 -7.91 -7.55 -4.53
N GLU A 25 -6.66 -8.00 -4.63
CA GLU A 25 -6.25 -9.12 -5.47
C GLU A 25 -7.00 -10.40 -5.07
N SER A 26 -7.05 -10.74 -3.77
CA SER A 26 -7.80 -11.91 -3.28
C SER A 26 -9.32 -11.82 -3.52
N LEU A 27 -9.86 -10.61 -3.68
CA LEU A 27 -11.29 -10.36 -3.93
C LEU A 27 -11.62 -10.21 -5.41
N GLY A 28 -10.63 -10.25 -6.32
CA GLY A 28 -10.86 -10.03 -7.76
C GLY A 28 -11.18 -8.58 -8.13
N PHE A 29 -10.62 -7.61 -7.39
CA PHE A 29 -10.74 -6.16 -7.66
C PHE A 29 -12.18 -5.61 -7.77
N PRO A 30 -13.07 -5.85 -6.78
CA PRO A 30 -14.46 -5.39 -6.86
C PRO A 30 -14.55 -3.86 -6.86
N ARG A 31 -15.54 -3.34 -7.60
CA ARG A 31 -15.81 -1.90 -7.70
C ARG A 31 -16.07 -1.30 -6.32
N GLY A 32 -15.49 -0.13 -6.04
CA GLY A 32 -15.69 0.61 -4.79
C GLY A 32 -14.79 0.18 -3.63
N LYS A 33 -14.28 -1.06 -3.63
CA LYS A 33 -13.48 -1.59 -2.50
C LYS A 33 -12.15 -0.88 -2.29
N GLN A 34 -11.49 -0.45 -3.37
CA GLN A 34 -10.27 0.35 -3.27
C GLN A 34 -10.53 1.69 -2.56
N SER A 35 -11.67 2.33 -2.83
CA SER A 35 -12.04 3.59 -2.18
C SER A 35 -12.34 3.39 -0.70
N GLU A 36 -12.96 2.27 -0.31
CA GLU A 36 -13.14 1.91 1.10
C GLU A 36 -11.81 1.74 1.82
N PHE A 37 -10.89 0.94 1.29
CA PHE A 37 -9.56 0.77 1.88
C PHE A 37 -8.76 2.07 1.92
N SER A 38 -8.87 2.90 0.88
CA SER A 38 -8.18 4.19 0.84
C SER A 38 -8.66 5.12 1.95
N ARG A 39 -9.95 5.11 2.30
CA ARG A 39 -10.50 5.89 3.42
C ARG A 39 -10.01 5.39 4.77
N ASP A 40 -10.01 4.08 5.01
CA ASP A 40 -9.50 3.50 6.27
C ASP A 40 -8.02 3.83 6.49
N ILE A 41 -7.19 3.66 5.45
CA ILE A 41 -5.75 3.98 5.53
C ILE A 41 -5.54 5.48 5.70
N SER A 42 -6.32 6.32 5.02
CA SER A 42 -6.27 7.78 5.16
C SER A 42 -6.47 8.20 6.61
N GLN A 43 -7.50 7.66 7.28
CA GLN A 43 -7.77 7.92 8.70
C GLN A 43 -6.61 7.52 9.62
N LYS A 44 -5.91 6.41 9.32
CA LYS A 44 -4.79 5.90 10.12
C LYS A 44 -3.45 6.60 9.84
N SER A 45 -3.32 7.28 8.70
CA SER A 45 -2.04 7.83 8.22
C SER A 45 -2.00 9.35 8.18
N GLY A 46 -3.17 10.01 8.15
CA GLY A 46 -3.27 11.43 7.87
C GLY A 46 -3.03 11.80 6.39
N LEU A 47 -2.78 10.82 5.51
CA LEU A 47 -2.64 11.05 4.07
C LEU A 47 -4.00 11.20 3.42
N GLU A 48 -4.09 12.08 2.42
CA GLU A 48 -5.28 12.24 1.59
C GLU A 48 -5.70 10.94 0.90
N VAL A 49 -7.01 10.68 0.84
CA VAL A 49 -7.60 9.47 0.22
C VAL A 49 -7.12 9.29 -1.22
N GLY A 50 -6.99 10.38 -1.97
CA GLY A 50 -6.49 10.36 -3.35
C GLY A 50 -5.05 9.86 -3.45
N ASN A 51 -4.18 10.25 -2.52
CA ASN A 51 -2.78 9.82 -2.47
C ASN A 51 -2.67 8.33 -2.13
N ILE A 52 -3.49 7.84 -1.21
CA ILE A 52 -3.56 6.41 -0.89
C ILE A 52 -4.06 5.60 -2.09
N SER A 53 -5.15 6.05 -2.72
CA SER A 53 -5.72 5.36 -3.89
C SER A 53 -4.72 5.29 -5.04
N ALA A 54 -3.99 6.37 -5.31
CA ALA A 54 -2.90 6.40 -6.29
C ALA A 54 -1.78 5.42 -5.91
N LYS A 55 -1.43 5.33 -4.62
CA LYS A 55 -0.41 4.38 -4.14
C LYS A 55 -0.82 2.92 -4.30
N ILE A 56 -2.07 2.57 -4.01
CA ILE A 56 -2.61 1.22 -4.26
C ILE A 56 -2.57 0.91 -5.78
N CYS A 57 -2.86 1.90 -6.63
CA CYS A 57 -2.74 1.74 -8.08
C CYS A 57 -1.27 1.50 -8.52
N ASN A 58 -0.31 2.15 -7.88
CA ASN A 58 1.11 1.88 -8.13
C ASN A 58 1.49 0.44 -7.79
N TYR A 59 0.98 -0.12 -6.67
CA TYR A 59 1.20 -1.55 -6.36
C TYR A 59 0.61 -2.48 -7.41
N LYS A 60 -0.60 -2.20 -7.93
CA LYS A 60 -1.18 -2.96 -9.05
C LYS A 60 -0.30 -2.92 -10.30
N SER A 61 0.27 -1.76 -10.59
CA SER A 61 1.15 -1.56 -11.76
C SER A 61 2.47 -2.31 -11.59
N VAL A 62 3.08 -2.24 -10.40
CA VAL A 62 4.31 -2.99 -10.06
C VAL A 62 4.07 -4.51 -10.08
N ALA A 63 2.87 -4.96 -9.70
CA ALA A 63 2.46 -6.36 -9.76
C ALA A 63 2.06 -6.85 -11.16
N GLY A 64 2.07 -5.98 -12.18
CA GLY A 64 1.66 -6.33 -13.55
C GLY A 64 0.15 -6.48 -13.75
N VAL A 65 -0.68 -6.06 -12.80
CA VAL A 65 -2.15 -6.07 -12.90
C VAL A 65 -2.65 -4.91 -13.79
N ASN A 66 -2.01 -3.74 -13.65
CA ASN A 66 -2.27 -2.57 -14.46
C ASN A 66 -1.08 -2.29 -15.38
N ASN A 67 -1.27 -1.41 -16.37
CA ASN A 67 -0.18 -0.86 -17.16
C ASN A 67 0.87 -0.17 -16.25
N GLU A 68 2.08 0.02 -16.79
CA GLU A 68 3.15 0.70 -16.07
C GLU A 68 2.72 2.07 -15.53
N SER A 69 3.26 2.40 -14.37
CA SER A 69 3.03 3.69 -13.71
C SER A 69 4.34 4.31 -13.24
N ASN A 70 4.29 5.58 -12.83
CA ASN A 70 5.40 6.27 -12.19
C ASN A 70 5.53 5.88 -10.70
N ALA A 71 5.43 4.59 -10.39
CA ALA A 71 5.63 4.07 -9.04
C ALA A 71 7.02 4.48 -8.51
N SER A 72 7.05 5.01 -7.30
CA SER A 72 8.30 5.48 -6.68
C SER A 72 9.28 4.33 -6.44
N ALA A 73 10.57 4.65 -6.34
CA ALA A 73 11.60 3.67 -5.97
C ALA A 73 11.27 2.94 -4.66
N ASN A 74 10.73 3.65 -3.66
CA ASN A 74 10.28 3.04 -2.40
C ASN A 74 9.17 2.01 -2.62
N THR A 75 8.16 2.31 -3.44
CA THR A 75 7.08 1.34 -3.74
C THR A 75 7.63 0.10 -4.44
N LYS A 76 8.55 0.26 -5.40
CA LYS A 76 9.19 -0.87 -6.09
C LYS A 76 10.04 -1.71 -5.13
N GLN A 77 10.85 -1.07 -4.29
CA GLN A 77 11.68 -1.74 -3.28
C GLN A 77 10.82 -2.47 -2.25
N LEU A 78 9.77 -1.82 -1.74
CA LEU A 78 8.85 -2.41 -0.77
C LEU A 78 8.14 -3.64 -1.35
N TYR A 79 7.67 -3.56 -2.59
CA TYR A 79 7.07 -4.71 -3.26
C TYR A 79 8.07 -5.86 -3.49
N SER A 80 9.31 -5.55 -3.87
CA SER A 80 10.35 -6.59 -4.00
C SER A 80 10.61 -7.30 -2.66
N GLN A 81 10.53 -6.57 -1.54
CA GLN A 81 10.82 -7.10 -0.22
C GLN A 81 9.64 -7.86 0.40
N TYR A 82 8.41 -7.38 0.20
CA TYR A 82 7.23 -7.91 0.92
C TYR A 82 6.09 -8.37 0.01
N GLY A 83 6.17 -8.17 -1.31
CA GLY A 83 5.10 -8.49 -2.26
C GLY A 83 4.78 -9.99 -2.37
N HIS A 84 5.69 -10.86 -1.94
CA HIS A 84 5.49 -12.31 -1.85
C HIS A 84 4.77 -12.75 -0.57
N LYS A 85 4.60 -11.86 0.42
CA LYS A 85 3.96 -12.19 1.69
C LYS A 85 2.46 -12.36 1.54
N SER A 86 1.91 -13.23 2.37
CA SER A 86 0.47 -13.40 2.56
C SER A 86 -0.15 -12.20 3.28
N ILE A 87 -1.49 -12.11 3.22
CA ILE A 87 -2.26 -11.08 3.92
C ILE A 87 -1.97 -11.13 5.43
N ALA A 88 -1.95 -12.33 6.03
CA ALA A 88 -1.71 -12.51 7.47
C ALA A 88 -0.32 -12.03 7.90
N GLU A 89 0.73 -12.37 7.13
CA GLU A 89 2.10 -11.90 7.43
C GLU A 89 2.23 -10.37 7.32
N LEU A 90 1.53 -9.76 6.36
CA LEU A 90 1.53 -8.29 6.23
C LEU A 90 0.78 -7.62 7.39
N GLU A 91 -0.32 -8.20 7.87
CA GLU A 91 -1.05 -7.72 9.04
C GLU A 91 -0.20 -7.81 10.32
N GLU A 92 0.52 -8.91 10.51
CA GLU A 92 1.48 -9.06 11.61
C GLU A 92 2.60 -8.00 11.54
N LEU A 93 3.20 -7.81 10.36
CA LEU A 93 4.26 -6.82 10.15
C LEU A 93 3.79 -5.39 10.45
N ILE A 94 2.59 -5.03 10.01
CA ILE A 94 1.97 -3.73 10.32
C ILE A 94 1.77 -3.57 11.82
N THR A 95 1.26 -4.61 12.49
CA THR A 95 1.05 -4.59 13.95
C THR A 95 2.36 -4.37 14.72
N LEU A 96 3.46 -4.97 14.25
CA LEU A 96 4.78 -4.75 14.82
C LEU A 96 5.28 -3.31 14.60
N HIS A 97 5.08 -2.74 13.41
CA HIS A 97 5.44 -1.36 13.12
C HIS A 97 4.63 -0.33 13.90
N GLU A 98 3.37 -0.61 14.22
CA GLU A 98 2.53 0.29 15.02
C GLU A 98 2.95 0.37 16.50
N ARG A 99 3.77 -0.60 16.96
CA ARG A 99 4.27 -0.67 18.35
C ARG A 99 5.70 -0.14 18.52
N ALA A 100 6.40 0.14 17.42
CA ALA A 100 7.78 0.62 17.40
C ALA A 100 7.82 2.16 17.44
#